data_AF-A0A2G9TAM9-F1
#
_entry.id   AF-A0A2G9TAM9-F1
#
_cell.length_a   1.000
_cell.length_b   1.000
_cell.length_c   1.000
_cell.angle_alpha   90.00
_cell.angle_beta   90.00
_cell.angle_gamma   90.00
#
_symmetry.space_group_name_H-M   'P 1'
#
loop_
_entity.id
_entity.type
_entity.pdbx_description
1 polymer ?
#
loop_
_entity_poly.entity_id
_entity_poly.type
_entity_poly.pdbx_seq_one_letter_code
_entity_poly.pdbx_strand_id
1 'polypeptide(L)'
;AIMFAFADQETVRNVVYQLPRVGVGVKYGLPQSRKTSLMTPRQLFKHSDMCLKWQKREISNFDYLMFLNTVAGRTFNDLNQYPVFPWILTNYSAEQLDLNVAANFRDLSK
;
A
#
# COMPACT_ATOMS: atom_id res chain seq x y z
N ALA A 1 13.59 -6.57 5.76
CA ALA A 1 12.32 -7.18 6.23
C ALA A 1 12.29 -8.63 5.76
N ILE A 2 11.60 -9.53 6.47
CA ILE A 2 11.55 -10.96 6.12
C ILE A 2 10.08 -11.34 5.95
N MET A 3 9.77 -12.16 4.94
CA MET A 3 8.44 -12.72 4.70
C MET A 3 8.48 -14.23 4.87
N PHE A 4 7.44 -14.78 5.48
CA PHE A 4 7.29 -16.23 5.68
C PHE A 4 6.01 -16.70 4.99
N ALA A 5 6.08 -17.89 4.40
CA ALA A 5 4.93 -18.62 3.91
C ALA A 5 4.69 -19.84 4.80
N PHE A 6 3.43 -20.13 5.07
CA PHE A 6 2.99 -21.26 5.89
C PHE A 6 2.00 -22.12 5.09
N ALA A 7 1.82 -23.37 5.50
CA ALA A 7 0.95 -24.33 4.79
C ALA A 7 -0.53 -23.93 4.80
N ASP A 8 -0.98 -23.26 5.87
CA ASP A 8 -2.39 -22.94 6.08
C ASP A 8 -2.59 -21.65 6.92
N GLN A 9 -3.82 -21.14 6.92
CA GLN A 9 -4.20 -19.92 7.63
C GLN A 9 -4.30 -20.08 9.16
N GLU A 10 -4.50 -21.29 9.65
CA GLU A 10 -4.54 -21.56 11.10
C GLU A 10 -3.15 -21.44 11.70
N THR A 11 -2.13 -21.96 11.01
CA THR A 11 -0.72 -21.77 11.36
C THR A 11 -0.36 -20.28 11.42
N VAL A 12 -0.76 -19.49 10.42
CA VAL A 12 -0.55 -18.03 10.44
C VAL A 12 -1.18 -17.39 11.68
N ARG A 13 -2.44 -17.75 11.99
CA ARG A 13 -3.15 -17.26 13.16
C ARG A 13 -2.38 -17.59 14.45
N ASN A 14 -1.96 -18.85 14.62
CA ASN A 14 -1.22 -19.32 15.78
C ASN A 14 0.10 -18.56 15.97
N VAL A 15 0.86 -18.36 14.89
CA VAL A 15 2.10 -17.57 14.91
C VAL A 15 1.83 -16.12 15.35
N VAL A 16 0.82 -15.46 14.78
CA VAL A 16 0.47 -14.07 15.15
C VAL A 16 0.08 -13.96 16.64
N TYR A 17 -0.53 -14.99 17.23
CA TYR A 17 -0.84 -14.99 18.66
C TYR A 17 0.39 -15.02 19.56
N GLN A 18 1.50 -15.60 19.11
CA GLN A 18 2.76 -15.65 19.83
C GLN A 18 3.62 -14.39 19.62
N LEU A 19 3.41 -13.66 18.52
CA LEU A 19 4.16 -12.44 18.21
C LEU A 19 3.70 -11.21 19.03
N PRO A 20 4.56 -10.17 19.14
CA PRO A 20 4.22 -8.89 19.74
C PRO A 20 2.98 -8.23 19.09
N ARG A 21 2.19 -7.51 19.89
CA ARG A 21 0.93 -6.88 19.47
C ARG A 21 1.16 -5.56 18.72
N VAL A 22 1.78 -5.61 17.54
CA VAL A 22 2.12 -4.40 16.77
C VAL A 22 1.10 -4.03 15.70
N GLY A 23 0.15 -4.92 15.38
CA GLY A 23 -0.82 -4.70 14.32
C GLY A 23 -0.15 -4.64 12.95
N VAL A 24 -0.45 -3.59 12.18
CA VAL A 24 0.18 -3.28 10.89
C VAL A 24 1.06 -2.03 10.97
N GLY A 25 1.49 -1.65 12.18
CA GLY A 25 2.27 -0.45 12.45
C GLY A 25 1.42 0.80 12.71
N VAL A 26 2.09 1.90 13.06
CA VAL A 26 1.46 3.17 13.48
C VAL A 26 1.09 4.09 12.31
N LYS A 27 1.69 3.88 11.13
CA LYS A 27 1.60 4.82 10.00
C LYS A 27 0.20 4.93 9.40
N TYR A 28 -0.64 3.89 9.53
CA TYR A 28 -1.88 3.76 8.77
C TYR A 28 -3.16 4.10 9.55
N GLY A 29 -3.04 4.70 10.74
CA GLY A 29 -4.19 5.06 11.57
C GLY A 29 -5.02 3.87 12.04
N LEU A 30 -4.40 2.69 12.13
CA LEU A 30 -5.06 1.44 12.52
C LEU A 30 -4.65 1.03 13.95
N PRO A 31 -5.54 0.36 14.71
CA PRO A 31 -5.20 -0.10 16.06
C PRO A 31 -4.03 -1.09 16.05
N GLN A 32 -3.11 -0.96 17.01
CA GLN A 32 -2.00 -1.91 17.18
C GLN A 32 -2.48 -3.15 17.94
N SER A 33 -3.11 -4.07 17.21
CA SER A 33 -3.64 -5.32 17.78
C SER A 33 -3.33 -6.51 16.88
N ARG A 34 -3.22 -7.71 17.47
CA ARG A 34 -3.09 -8.97 16.71
C ARG A 34 -4.25 -9.19 15.75
N LYS A 35 -5.45 -8.75 16.14
CA LYS A 35 -6.64 -8.78 15.27
C LYS A 35 -6.41 -7.95 14.00
N THR A 36 -5.80 -6.77 14.13
CA THR A 36 -5.44 -5.91 12.99
C THR A 36 -4.45 -6.60 12.06
N SER A 37 -3.46 -7.32 12.59
CA SER A 37 -2.51 -8.10 11.77
C SER A 37 -3.16 -9.22 10.96
N LEU A 38 -4.34 -9.69 11.38
CA LEU A 38 -5.10 -10.76 10.72
C LEU A 38 -6.29 -10.23 9.91
N MET A 39 -6.46 -8.91 9.79
CA MET A 39 -7.55 -8.33 9.00
C MET A 39 -7.33 -8.58 7.51
N THR A 40 -8.44 -8.77 6.79
CA THR A 40 -8.42 -8.83 5.32
C THR A 40 -8.05 -7.45 4.74
N PRO A 41 -7.51 -7.39 3.51
CA PRO A 41 -7.24 -6.13 2.81
C PRO A 41 -8.42 -5.16 2.82
N ARG A 42 -9.64 -5.66 2.59
CA ARG A 42 -10.87 -4.84 2.58
C ARG A 42 -11.17 -4.24 3.96
N GLN A 43 -10.92 -5.00 5.03
CA GLN A 43 -11.09 -4.50 6.41
C GLN A 43 -10.04 -3.46 6.75
N LEU A 44 -8.77 -3.69 6.40
CA LEU A 44 -7.69 -2.73 6.63
C LEU A 44 -7.96 -1.40 5.91
N PHE A 45 -8.37 -1.45 4.64
CA PHE A 45 -8.76 -0.27 3.88
C PHE A 45 -9.93 0.48 4.52
N LYS A 46 -11.00 -0.24 4.91
CA LYS A 46 -12.21 0.37 5.48
C LYS A 46 -11.97 1.04 6.84
N HIS A 47 -11.08 0.50 7.67
CA HIS A 47 -10.84 1.02 9.03
C HIS A 47 -9.68 2.02 9.11
N SER A 48 -8.96 2.25 8.01
CA SER A 48 -7.83 3.19 7.98
C SER A 48 -8.31 4.61 7.69
N ASP A 49 -7.64 5.60 8.28
CA ASP A 49 -7.87 7.02 8.03
C ASP A 49 -7.07 7.57 6.83
N MET A 50 -6.26 6.74 6.18
CA MET A 50 -5.32 7.15 5.13
C MET A 50 -5.99 7.78 3.91
N CYS A 51 -7.19 7.32 3.53
CA CYS A 51 -7.95 7.92 2.43
C CYS A 51 -8.31 9.39 2.73
N LEU A 52 -8.76 9.67 3.95
CA LEU A 52 -9.11 11.02 4.37
C LEU A 52 -7.86 11.91 4.45
N LYS A 53 -6.75 11.40 4.98
CA LYS A 53 -5.47 12.12 5.03
C LYS A 53 -4.99 12.49 3.63
N TRP A 54 -5.11 11.58 2.67
CA TRP A 54 -4.75 11.84 1.28
C TRP A 54 -5.63 12.93 0.66
N GLN A 55 -6.95 12.84 0.85
CA GLN A 55 -7.90 13.86 0.36
C GLN A 55 -7.62 15.25 0.96
N LYS A 56 -7.23 15.30 2.24
CA LYS A 56 -6.84 16.54 2.94
C LYS A 56 -5.42 17.03 2.60
N ARG A 57 -4.69 16.31 1.73
CA ARG A 57 -3.28 16.58 1.38
C ARG A 57 -2.31 16.51 2.57
N GLU A 58 -2.68 15.78 3.62
CA GLU A 58 -1.81 15.50 4.77
C GLU A 58 -0.75 14.44 4.43
N ILE A 59 -0.98 13.66 3.37
CA ILE A 59 -0.03 12.69 2.81
C ILE A 59 0.08 12.85 1.29
N SER A 60 1.24 12.49 0.74
CA SER A 60 1.50 12.58 -0.70
C SER A 60 0.77 11.48 -1.49
N ASN A 61 0.65 11.67 -2.82
CA ASN A 61 0.16 10.61 -3.73
C ASN A 61 1.02 9.35 -3.61
N PHE A 62 2.34 9.50 -3.48
CA PHE A 62 3.26 8.39 -3.34
C PHE A 62 3.00 7.60 -2.05
N ASP A 63 2.84 8.30 -0.91
CA ASP A 63 2.53 7.67 0.38
C ASP A 63 1.20 6.91 0.34
N TYR A 64 0.19 7.51 -0.28
CA TYR A 64 -1.12 6.88 -0.41
C TYR A 64 -1.08 5.65 -1.32
N LEU A 65 -0.39 5.71 -2.46
CA LEU A 65 -0.18 4.55 -3.33
C LEU A 65 0.65 3.45 -2.64
N MET A 66 1.65 3.81 -1.83
CA MET A 66 2.40 2.85 -1.02
C MET A 66 1.51 2.18 0.03
N PHE A 67 0.62 2.93 0.67
CA PHE A 67 -0.38 2.38 1.58
C PHE A 67 -1.31 1.38 0.87
N LEU A 68 -1.86 1.75 -0.30
CA LEU A 68 -2.73 0.88 -1.08
C LEU A 68 -2.03 -0.42 -1.48
N ASN A 69 -0.78 -0.34 -1.96
CA ASN A 69 0.03 -1.50 -2.27
C ASN A 69 0.24 -2.40 -1.04
N THR A 70 0.61 -1.81 0.09
CA THR A 70 0.84 -2.55 1.34
C THR A 70 -0.42 -3.29 1.81
N VAL A 71 -1.57 -2.61 1.82
CA VAL A 71 -2.85 -3.20 2.25
C VAL A 71 -3.34 -4.27 1.28
N ALA A 72 -3.02 -4.14 -0.02
CA ALA A 72 -3.30 -5.16 -1.03
C ALA A 72 -2.38 -6.40 -0.93
N GLY A 73 -1.44 -6.43 0.02
CA GLY A 73 -0.51 -7.54 0.22
C GLY A 73 0.76 -7.46 -0.63
N ARG A 74 1.00 -6.34 -1.32
CA ARG A 74 2.24 -6.15 -2.10
C ARG A 74 3.44 -5.91 -1.20
N THR A 75 4.60 -6.41 -1.60
CA THR A 75 5.81 -6.43 -0.79
C THR A 75 7.08 -6.38 -1.62
N PHE A 76 8.14 -5.80 -1.07
CA PHE A 76 9.47 -5.81 -1.69
C PHE A 76 10.17 -7.18 -1.57
N ASN A 77 9.64 -8.10 -0.76
CA ASN A 77 10.24 -9.41 -0.51
C ASN A 77 9.87 -10.47 -1.56
N ASP A 78 8.87 -10.22 -2.40
CA ASP A 78 8.42 -11.14 -3.46
C ASP A 78 8.23 -10.36 -4.76
N LEU A 79 9.04 -10.68 -5.77
CA LEU A 79 9.00 -10.03 -7.08
C LEU A 79 7.67 -10.23 -7.80
N ASN A 80 6.98 -11.34 -7.55
CA ASN A 80 5.66 -11.61 -8.16
C ASN A 80 4.56 -10.73 -7.54
N GLN A 81 4.80 -10.19 -6.34
CA GLN A 81 3.88 -9.35 -5.58
C GLN A 81 4.46 -7.96 -5.32
N TYR A 82 5.36 -7.49 -6.20
CA TYR A 82 6.01 -6.19 -6.04
C TYR A 82 5.00 -5.03 -6.12
N PRO A 83 5.23 -3.91 -5.39
CA PRO A 83 4.38 -2.72 -5.47
C PRO A 83 4.20 -2.20 -6.90
N VAL A 84 2.97 -1.83 -7.24
CA VAL A 84 2.58 -1.34 -8.56
C VAL A 84 2.34 0.17 -8.53
N PHE A 85 2.86 0.87 -9.53
CA PHE A 85 2.64 2.30 -9.73
C PHE A 85 2.19 2.57 -11.17
N PRO A 86 1.30 3.54 -11.38
CA PRO A 86 0.91 3.94 -12.73
C PRO A 86 2.06 4.70 -13.41
N TRP A 87 2.16 4.51 -14.72
CA TRP A 87 2.94 5.41 -15.55
C TRP A 87 2.26 6.78 -15.59
N ILE A 88 2.98 7.83 -15.22
CA ILE A 88 2.42 9.17 -15.14
C ILE A 88 2.70 9.98 -16.40
N LEU A 89 3.92 9.89 -16.93
CA LEU A 89 4.35 10.65 -18.09
C LEU A 89 4.19 9.81 -19.37
N THR A 90 3.92 10.48 -20.47
CA THR A 90 3.82 9.87 -21.81
C THR A 90 4.96 10.31 -22.73
N ASN A 91 5.52 11.49 -22.49
CA ASN A 91 6.56 12.08 -23.31
C ASN A 91 7.94 11.86 -22.67
N TYR A 92 8.75 11.02 -23.32
CA TYR A 92 10.12 10.70 -22.92
C TYR A 92 11.17 11.07 -23.98
N SER A 93 10.75 11.71 -25.07
CA SER A 93 11.61 12.01 -26.23
C SER A 93 11.98 13.50 -26.32
N ALA A 94 11.17 14.38 -25.74
CA ALA A 94 11.46 15.82 -25.74
C ALA A 94 12.64 16.15 -24.81
N GLU A 95 13.47 17.10 -25.23
CA GLU A 95 14.61 17.60 -24.42
C GLU A 95 14.12 18.30 -23.14
N GLN A 96 12.96 18.96 -23.22
CA GLN A 96 12.31 19.62 -22.09
C GLN A 96 10.86 19.13 -21.94
N LEU A 97 10.43 18.92 -20.70
CA LEU A 97 9.11 18.44 -20.35
C LEU A 97 8.31 19.55 -19.64
N ASP A 98 7.31 20.11 -20.32
CA ASP A 98 6.38 21.06 -19.72
C ASP A 98 5.26 20.33 -18.96
N LEU A 99 5.21 20.54 -17.65
CA LEU A 99 4.22 19.93 -16.75
C LEU A 99 2.84 20.62 -16.79
N ASN A 100 2.70 21.73 -17.52
CA ASN A 100 1.41 22.40 -17.72
C ASN A 100 0.64 21.84 -18.93
N VAL A 101 1.30 21.03 -19.77
CA VAL A 101 0.70 20.43 -20.96
C VAL A 101 0.05 19.09 -20.62
N ALA A 102 -1.28 19.03 -20.68
CA ALA A 102 -2.05 17.82 -20.36
C ALA A 102 -1.64 16.59 -21.21
N ALA A 103 -1.21 16.80 -22.46
CA ALA A 103 -0.78 15.73 -23.37
C ALA A 103 0.50 14.99 -22.91
N ASN A 104 1.28 15.59 -22.01
CA ASN A 104 2.47 14.96 -21.43
C ASN A 104 2.15 13.95 -20.32
N PHE A 105 0.88 13.84 -19.91
CA PHE A 105 0.43 12.94 -18.85
C PHE A 105 -0.44 11.81 -19.39
N ARG A 106 -0.31 10.62 -18.78
CA ARG A 106 -1.14 9.47 -19.08
C ARG A 106 -2.58 9.71 -18.60
N ASP A 107 -3.55 9.28 -19.39
CA ASP A 107 -4.93 9.12 -18.94
C ASP A 107 -4.99 8.05 -17.83
N LEU A 108 -5.20 8.48 -16.58
CA LEU A 108 -5.27 7.61 -15.40
C LEU A 108 -6.60 6.88 -15.24
N SER A 109 -7.59 7.15 -16.10
CA SER A 109 -8.87 6.44 -16.10
C SER A 109 -8.83 5.11 -16.86
N LYS A 110 -7.71 4.81 -17.53
CA LYS A 110 -7.51 3.65 -18.41
C LYS A 110 -6.28 2.81 -18.04
#